data_AF-A0A935LQD1-F1
#
_entry.id   AF-A0A935LQD1-F1
#
_cell.length_a   1.000
_cell.length_b   1.000
_cell.length_c   1.000
_cell.angle_alpha   90.00
_cell.angle_beta   90.00
_cell.angle_gamma   90.00
#
_symmetry.space_group_name_H-M   'P 1'
#
loop_
_entity.id
_entity.type
_entity.pdbx_description
1 polymer ?
#
loop_
_entity_poly.entity_id
_entity_poly.type
_entity_poly.pdbx_seq_one_letter_code
_entity_poly.pdbx_strand_id
1 'polypeptide(L)'
;MTFNKKSRKISMPEEVTDLGIGNKVLDSDQRIVTKEGKFNIERRGISFFKSFSIYHYLISISWLKFCSLILMAYLLVNIFFALLYLAGGVDNFEGIEINNTLDLFLNVFFFSTQTFTTVGYGRINPVGVYPNIISSIESLTGLLSLALATGLLTEDFPDPLLKLFTVIMPLLRHLKV
;
A
#
# COMPACT_ATOMS: atom_id res chain seq x y z
N MET A 1 81.08 11.94 -3.20
CA MET A 1 80.45 11.59 -4.49
C MET A 1 79.04 11.08 -4.23
N THR A 2 78.05 11.85 -4.66
CA THR A 2 76.61 11.57 -4.59
C THR A 2 76.18 10.68 -5.75
N PHE A 3 75.42 9.60 -5.52
CA PHE A 3 74.72 8.86 -6.58
C PHE A 3 73.30 8.43 -6.15
N ASN A 4 72.38 9.36 -6.41
CA ASN A 4 71.02 9.24 -6.95
C ASN A 4 70.36 7.84 -7.01
N LYS A 5 69.36 7.60 -6.15
CA LYS A 5 68.44 6.45 -6.25
C LYS A 5 67.20 6.85 -7.06
N LYS A 6 67.22 6.57 -8.36
CA LYS A 6 66.11 6.84 -9.29
C LYS A 6 64.91 5.94 -8.92
N SER A 7 63.86 6.53 -8.38
CA SER A 7 62.59 5.84 -8.09
C SER A 7 61.95 5.37 -9.39
N ARG A 8 61.85 4.05 -9.59
CA ARG A 8 61.04 3.45 -10.66
C ARG A 8 59.57 3.66 -10.28
N LYS A 9 58.85 4.49 -11.03
CA LYS A 9 57.38 4.53 -11.00
C LYS A 9 56.87 3.16 -11.46
N ILE A 10 56.30 2.40 -10.53
CA ILE A 10 55.57 1.17 -10.82
C ILE A 10 54.18 1.63 -11.29
N SER A 11 53.84 1.33 -12.54
CA SER A 11 52.51 1.53 -13.10
C SER A 11 51.50 0.68 -12.31
N MET A 12 50.49 1.32 -11.72
CA MET A 12 49.34 0.65 -11.10
C MET A 12 48.52 -0.02 -12.20
N PRO A 13 48.33 -1.35 -12.20
CA PRO A 13 47.32 -1.98 -13.04
C PRO A 13 45.95 -1.88 -12.35
N GLU A 14 44.97 -1.54 -13.18
CA GLU A 14 43.52 -1.78 -13.12
C GLU A 14 42.83 -1.90 -11.75
N GLU A 15 41.80 -1.06 -11.61
CA GLU A 15 40.83 -1.01 -10.52
C GLU A 15 40.11 -2.37 -10.38
N VAL A 16 40.68 -3.26 -9.58
CA VAL A 16 40.02 -4.51 -9.20
C VAL A 16 38.91 -4.15 -8.21
N THR A 17 37.67 -4.15 -8.68
CA THR A 17 36.47 -4.10 -7.83
C THR A 17 36.46 -5.32 -6.93
N ASP A 18 37.00 -5.18 -5.71
CA ASP A 18 36.91 -6.20 -4.66
C ASP A 18 35.53 -6.10 -4.01
N LEU A 19 34.75 -7.17 -4.12
CA LEU A 19 33.38 -7.30 -3.63
C LEU A 19 33.28 -7.45 -2.10
N GLY A 20 34.32 -7.04 -1.35
CA GLY A 20 34.31 -7.01 0.12
C GLY A 20 34.37 -8.38 0.79
N ILE A 21 34.76 -9.42 0.03
CA ILE A 21 35.00 -10.79 0.53
C ILE A 21 36.49 -11.15 0.39
N GLY A 22 37.31 -10.25 -0.16
CA GLY A 22 38.75 -10.41 -0.30
C GLY A 22 39.52 -10.22 1.00
N ASN A 23 40.62 -10.96 1.14
CA ASN A 23 41.55 -10.88 2.28
C ASN A 23 42.55 -9.70 2.14
N LYS A 24 42.20 -8.68 1.36
CA LYS A 24 43.02 -7.49 1.12
C LYS A 24 42.34 -6.30 1.77
N VAL A 25 42.98 -5.79 2.82
CA VAL A 25 42.58 -4.57 3.52
C VAL A 25 42.76 -3.40 2.56
N LEU A 26 41.68 -3.01 1.87
CA LEU A 26 41.57 -1.69 1.26
C LEU A 26 41.65 -0.65 2.39
N ASP A 27 42.29 0.48 2.07
CA ASP A 27 42.70 1.53 2.98
C ASP A 27 41.66 1.84 4.08
N SER A 28 42.10 1.66 5.32
CA SER A 28 41.29 1.39 6.52
C SER A 28 40.77 2.66 7.19
N ASP A 29 39.85 3.39 6.55
CA ASP A 29 39.18 4.50 7.25
C ASP A 29 37.66 4.56 7.09
N GLN A 30 37.05 3.54 6.50
CA GLN A 30 35.59 3.44 6.44
C GLN A 30 35.09 2.34 7.38
N ARG A 31 34.77 2.75 8.61
CA ARG A 31 34.18 1.88 9.62
C ARG A 31 32.76 1.51 9.22
N ILE A 32 32.51 0.20 9.03
CA ILE A 32 31.18 -0.34 8.69
C ILE A 32 30.14 -0.06 9.81
N VAL A 33 30.62 0.11 11.05
CA VAL A 33 29.79 0.36 12.25
C VAL A 33 30.33 1.57 13.00
N THR A 34 29.49 2.60 13.22
CA THR A 34 29.88 3.78 14.01
C THR A 34 30.12 3.39 15.48
N LYS A 35 30.83 4.24 16.25
CA LYS A 35 31.07 4.00 17.70
C LYS A 35 29.78 3.85 18.52
N GLU A 36 28.67 4.31 17.97
CA GLU A 36 27.32 4.27 18.54
C GLU A 36 26.53 3.01 18.14
N GLY A 37 27.16 2.04 17.45
CA GLY A 37 26.53 0.78 17.07
C GLY A 37 25.58 0.85 15.87
N LYS A 38 25.57 1.95 15.12
CA LYS A 38 24.77 2.08 13.88
C LYS A 38 25.62 1.68 12.67
N PHE A 39 25.02 0.91 11.76
CA PHE A 39 25.67 0.48 10.52
C PHE A 39 25.73 1.65 9.53
N ASN A 40 26.93 2.00 9.06
CA ASN A 40 27.18 3.08 8.11
C ASN A 40 27.06 2.57 6.66
N ILE A 41 25.87 2.10 6.29
CA ILE A 41 25.59 1.47 4.99
C ILE A 41 24.54 2.29 4.25
N GLU A 42 24.97 3.09 3.28
CA GLU A 42 24.06 3.74 2.33
C GLU A 42 23.81 2.80 1.13
N ARG A 43 22.60 2.23 1.03
CA ARG A 43 22.20 1.40 -0.12
C ARG A 43 21.90 2.28 -1.34
N ARG A 44 22.92 2.65 -2.13
CA ARG A 44 22.72 3.26 -3.45
C ARG A 44 22.52 2.18 -4.50
N GLY A 45 21.45 2.27 -5.31
CA GLY A 45 21.19 1.36 -6.43
C GLY A 45 19.88 0.56 -6.39
N ILE A 46 18.97 0.86 -5.46
CA ILE A 46 17.61 0.31 -5.57
C ILE A 46 16.84 1.11 -6.62
N SER A 47 16.62 0.47 -7.78
CA SER A 47 15.74 0.97 -8.85
C SER A 47 14.42 1.47 -8.27
N PHE A 48 13.86 2.54 -8.83
CA PHE A 48 12.55 3.09 -8.46
C PHE A 48 11.43 2.02 -8.43
N PHE A 49 11.60 0.90 -9.14
CA PHE A 49 10.69 -0.24 -9.16
C PHE A 49 10.87 -1.25 -8.01
N LYS A 50 11.86 -1.07 -7.13
CA LYS A 50 11.96 -1.78 -5.84
C LYS A 50 11.07 -1.15 -4.75
N SER A 51 10.27 -0.15 -5.13
CA SER A 51 9.25 0.56 -4.34
C SER A 51 8.00 -0.28 -4.02
N PHE A 52 8.17 -1.60 -3.86
CA PHE A 52 7.29 -2.45 -3.03
C PHE A 52 7.38 -2.08 -1.52
N SER A 53 8.03 -0.97 -1.20
CA SER A 53 7.85 -0.21 0.05
C SER A 53 6.39 0.13 0.36
N ILE A 54 5.44 0.02 -0.58
CA ILE A 54 4.02 0.18 -0.29
C ILE A 54 3.58 -0.80 0.80
N TYR A 55 3.97 -2.08 0.69
CA TYR A 55 3.59 -3.09 1.67
C TYR A 55 4.13 -2.76 3.08
N HIS A 56 5.42 -2.40 3.16
CA HIS A 56 6.04 -2.00 4.42
C HIS A 56 5.46 -0.70 4.99
N TYR A 57 5.09 0.25 4.13
CA TYR A 57 4.48 1.50 4.55
C TYR A 57 3.05 1.29 5.04
N LEU A 58 2.24 0.49 4.33
CA LEU A 58 0.87 0.15 4.74
C LEU A 58 0.85 -0.56 6.10
N ILE A 59 1.78 -1.48 6.35
CA ILE A 59 1.89 -2.24 7.61
C ILE A 59 2.42 -1.37 8.77
N SER A 60 3.26 -0.35 8.51
CA SER A 60 3.82 0.50 9.58
C SER A 60 2.93 1.68 9.98
N ILE A 61 1.78 1.85 9.33
CA ILE A 61 0.89 3.01 9.53
C ILE A 61 -0.05 2.77 10.73
N SER A 62 -0.41 3.85 11.45
CA SER A 62 -1.40 3.76 12.52
C SER A 62 -2.79 3.34 11.99
N TRP A 63 -3.53 2.56 12.78
CA TRP A 63 -4.85 2.04 12.41
C TRP A 63 -5.79 3.08 11.76
N LEU A 64 -5.88 4.30 12.31
CA LEU A 64 -6.71 5.37 11.75
C LEU A 64 -6.29 5.81 10.34
N LYS A 65 -4.99 5.90 10.09
CA LYS A 65 -4.45 6.27 8.78
C LYS A 65 -4.66 5.14 7.77
N PHE A 66 -4.58 3.88 8.20
CA PHE A 66 -4.91 2.72 7.37
C PHE A 66 -6.39 2.73 6.97
N CYS A 67 -7.32 2.91 7.92
CA CYS A 67 -8.74 3.07 7.61
C CYS A 67 -9.01 4.27 6.69
N SER A 68 -8.34 5.40 6.93
CA SER A 68 -8.46 6.58 6.06
C SER A 68 -7.95 6.34 4.64
N LEU A 69 -6.89 5.55 4.48
CA LEU A 69 -6.35 5.17 3.17
C LEU A 69 -7.35 4.29 2.41
N ILE A 70 -7.93 3.28 3.08
CA ILE A 70 -8.98 2.43 2.50
C ILE A 70 -10.18 3.27 2.08
N LEU A 71 -10.64 4.17 2.96
CA LEU A 71 -11.77 5.05 2.66
C LEU A 71 -11.48 5.93 1.43
N MET A 72 -10.28 6.50 1.34
CA MET A 72 -9.88 7.32 0.19
C MET A 72 -9.85 6.50 -1.10
N ALA A 73 -9.25 5.30 -1.07
CA ALA A 73 -9.21 4.41 -2.22
C ALA A 73 -10.62 4.00 -2.67
N TYR A 74 -11.49 3.67 -1.71
CA TYR A 74 -12.91 3.40 -1.95
C TYR A 74 -13.59 4.57 -2.66
N LEU A 75 -13.46 5.80 -2.15
CA LEU A 75 -14.09 6.98 -2.77
C LEU A 75 -13.57 7.20 -4.20
N LEU A 76 -12.27 7.09 -4.42
CA LEU A 76 -11.67 7.28 -5.75
C LEU A 76 -12.17 6.26 -6.78
N VAL A 77 -12.26 4.98 -6.39
CA VAL A 77 -12.76 3.92 -7.28
C VAL A 77 -14.23 4.15 -7.62
N ASN A 78 -15.07 4.49 -6.64
CA ASN A 78 -16.49 4.77 -6.89
C ASN A 78 -16.69 6.03 -7.74
N ILE A 79 -15.90 7.09 -7.53
CA ILE A 79 -15.95 8.28 -8.39
C ILE A 79 -15.55 7.91 -9.82
N PHE A 80 -14.52 7.08 -10.00
CA PHE A 80 -14.10 6.62 -11.32
C PHE A 80 -15.22 5.86 -12.05
N PHE A 81 -15.87 4.90 -11.39
CA PHE A 81 -17.01 4.18 -11.97
C PHE A 81 -18.21 5.10 -12.22
N ALA A 82 -18.52 6.01 -11.30
CA ALA A 82 -19.56 7.01 -11.50
C ALA A 82 -19.35 7.86 -12.77
N LEU A 83 -18.10 8.25 -13.05
CA LEU A 83 -17.76 8.96 -14.30
C LEU A 83 -17.92 8.07 -15.54
N LEU A 84 -17.57 6.78 -15.45
CA LEU A 84 -17.80 5.83 -16.56
C LEU A 84 -19.29 5.64 -16.87
N TYR A 85 -20.14 5.64 -15.84
CA TYR A 85 -21.59 5.59 -16.02
C TYR A 85 -22.13 6.85 -16.68
N LEU A 86 -21.66 8.03 -16.26
CA LEU A 86 -22.04 9.30 -16.88
C LEU A 86 -21.58 9.40 -18.34
N ALA A 87 -20.42 8.84 -18.67
CA ALA A 87 -19.93 8.76 -20.05
C ALA A 87 -20.80 7.85 -20.94
N GLY A 88 -21.50 6.88 -20.36
CA GLY A 88 -22.46 6.01 -21.07
C GLY A 88 -23.76 6.69 -21.46
N GLY A 89 -24.05 7.88 -20.93
CA GLY A 89 -25.30 8.59 -21.13
C GLY A 89 -26.28 8.40 -19.97
N VAL A 90 -26.93 9.49 -19.60
CA VAL A 90 -27.85 9.61 -18.45
C VAL A 90 -29.16 8.85 -18.68
N ASP A 91 -29.54 8.65 -19.95
CA ASP A 91 -30.78 7.99 -20.37
C ASP A 91 -30.82 6.49 -20.03
N ASN A 92 -29.71 5.93 -19.55
CA ASN A 92 -29.56 4.53 -19.21
C ASN A 92 -29.88 4.22 -17.74
N PHE A 93 -30.51 5.11 -16.99
CA PHE A 93 -30.86 4.89 -15.59
C PHE A 93 -32.34 5.16 -15.33
N GLU A 94 -33.05 4.14 -14.83
CA GLU A 94 -34.43 4.27 -14.38
C GLU A 94 -34.49 4.60 -12.88
N GLY A 95 -35.43 5.46 -12.48
CA GLY A 95 -35.65 5.85 -11.08
C GLY A 95 -34.87 7.08 -10.60
N ILE A 96 -34.26 7.85 -11.51
CA ILE A 96 -33.59 9.13 -11.20
C ILE A 96 -34.54 10.29 -11.50
N GLU A 97 -34.90 11.05 -10.48
CA GLU A 97 -35.54 12.37 -10.66
C GLU A 97 -34.45 13.40 -10.94
N ILE A 98 -34.34 13.83 -12.21
CA ILE A 98 -33.31 14.77 -12.66
C ILE A 98 -33.78 16.19 -12.35
N ASN A 99 -33.50 16.65 -11.13
CA ASN A 99 -33.77 18.03 -10.72
C ASN A 99 -32.56 18.95 -10.97
N ASN A 100 -31.33 18.46 -10.72
CA ASN A 100 -30.07 19.17 -11.00
C ASN A 100 -28.96 18.24 -11.50
N THR A 101 -27.91 18.80 -12.10
CA THR A 101 -26.70 18.07 -12.52
C THR A 101 -25.93 17.45 -11.34
N LEU A 102 -25.90 18.13 -10.20
CA LEU A 102 -25.32 17.59 -8.96
C LEU A 102 -26.14 16.42 -8.41
N ASP A 103 -27.46 16.51 -8.44
CA ASP A 103 -28.34 15.44 -7.98
C ASP A 103 -28.16 14.19 -8.84
N LEU A 104 -28.00 14.36 -10.16
CA LEU A 104 -27.67 13.26 -11.05
C LEU A 104 -26.33 12.60 -10.70
N PHE A 105 -25.26 13.38 -10.53
CA PHE A 105 -23.95 12.83 -10.15
C PHE A 105 -24.02 12.07 -8.83
N LEU A 106 -24.70 12.62 -7.82
CA LEU A 106 -24.86 11.97 -6.53
C LEU A 106 -25.65 10.67 -6.63
N ASN A 107 -26.73 10.63 -7.42
CA ASN A 107 -27.49 9.41 -7.63
C ASN A 107 -26.65 8.31 -8.31
N VAL A 108 -25.87 8.65 -9.33
CA VAL A 108 -24.98 7.71 -10.03
C VAL A 108 -23.81 7.27 -9.14
N PHE A 109 -23.26 8.18 -8.34
CA PHE A 109 -22.25 7.85 -7.33
C PHE A 109 -22.81 6.88 -6.28
N PHE A 110 -24.02 7.14 -5.76
CA PHE A 110 -24.66 6.22 -4.82
C PHE A 110 -24.97 4.87 -5.45
N PHE A 111 -25.34 4.83 -6.72
CA PHE A 111 -25.47 3.57 -7.46
C PHE A 111 -24.14 2.80 -7.49
N SER A 112 -23.04 3.45 -7.91
CA SER A 112 -21.69 2.86 -7.91
C SER A 112 -21.30 2.31 -6.54
N THR A 113 -21.49 3.09 -5.46
CA THR A 113 -21.20 2.62 -4.08
C THR A 113 -22.00 1.39 -3.68
N GLN A 114 -23.28 1.30 -4.06
CA GLN A 114 -24.12 0.14 -3.75
C GLN A 114 -23.73 -1.09 -4.57
N THR A 115 -23.33 -0.90 -5.82
CA THR A 115 -22.86 -1.97 -6.71
C THR A 115 -21.50 -2.50 -6.28
N PHE A 116 -20.57 -1.62 -5.92
CA PHE A 116 -19.24 -1.96 -5.43
C PHE A 116 -19.29 -2.70 -4.09
N THR A 117 -20.14 -2.25 -3.17
CA THR A 117 -20.35 -2.93 -1.88
C THR A 117 -21.30 -4.12 -1.95
N THR A 118 -21.88 -4.39 -3.13
CA THR A 118 -22.90 -5.44 -3.37
C THR A 118 -24.18 -5.29 -2.54
N VAL A 119 -24.44 -4.12 -1.97
CA VAL A 119 -25.65 -3.82 -1.19
C VAL A 119 -26.89 -3.76 -2.08
N GLY A 120 -26.78 -3.07 -3.22
CA GLY A 120 -27.80 -3.03 -4.27
C GLY A 120 -29.25 -2.89 -3.79
N TYR A 121 -29.64 -1.74 -3.21
CA TYR A 121 -31.01 -1.53 -2.69
C TYR A 121 -32.11 -1.63 -3.76
N GLY A 122 -31.76 -1.58 -5.04
CA GLY A 122 -32.69 -1.74 -6.17
C GLY A 122 -33.55 -0.50 -6.45
N ARG A 123 -33.23 0.65 -5.84
CA ARG A 123 -33.92 1.93 -6.12
C ARG A 123 -33.55 2.52 -7.48
N ILE A 124 -32.29 2.37 -7.88
CA ILE A 124 -31.75 2.86 -9.15
C ILE A 124 -31.17 1.66 -9.87
N ASN A 125 -31.59 1.46 -11.12
CA ASN A 125 -31.22 0.27 -11.89
C ASN A 125 -30.66 0.70 -13.26
N PRO A 126 -29.57 0.06 -13.72
CA PRO A 126 -28.99 0.34 -15.03
C PRO A 126 -29.86 -0.29 -16.13
N VAL A 127 -30.22 0.50 -17.12
CA VAL A 127 -31.02 0.09 -18.29
C VAL A 127 -30.11 0.05 -19.51
N GLY A 128 -30.06 -1.11 -20.18
CA GLY A 128 -29.24 -1.31 -21.38
C GLY A 128 -27.92 -2.04 -21.13
N VAL A 129 -27.28 -2.49 -22.21
CA VAL A 129 -26.15 -3.43 -22.15
C VAL A 129 -24.89 -2.78 -21.55
N TYR A 130 -24.62 -1.53 -21.89
CA TYR A 130 -23.42 -0.81 -21.45
C TYR A 130 -23.29 -0.68 -19.92
N PRO A 131 -24.25 -0.06 -19.19
CA PRO A 131 -24.12 0.10 -17.75
C PRO A 131 -24.21 -1.23 -17.00
N ASN A 132 -24.89 -2.25 -17.54
CA ASN A 132 -24.95 -3.59 -16.96
C ASN A 132 -23.59 -4.33 -17.01
N ILE A 133 -22.84 -4.18 -18.10
CA ILE A 133 -21.47 -4.72 -18.19
C ILE A 133 -20.55 -4.04 -17.17
N ILE A 134 -20.61 -2.71 -17.09
CA ILE A 134 -19.79 -1.95 -16.14
C ILE A 134 -20.14 -2.34 -14.70
N SER A 135 -21.42 -2.44 -14.37
CA SER A 135 -21.91 -2.86 -13.05
C SER A 135 -21.40 -4.25 -12.67
N SER A 136 -21.40 -5.19 -13.62
CA SER A 136 -20.87 -6.53 -13.38
C SER A 136 -19.37 -6.52 -13.05
N ILE A 137 -18.58 -5.72 -13.79
CA ILE A 137 -17.13 -5.56 -13.54
C ILE A 137 -16.88 -4.84 -12.21
N GLU A 138 -17.69 -3.83 -11.90
CA GLU A 138 -17.62 -3.08 -10.65
C GLU A 138 -17.87 -3.98 -9.44
N SER A 139 -18.93 -4.79 -9.45
CA SER A 139 -19.23 -5.74 -8.37
C SER A 139 -18.12 -6.78 -8.19
N LEU A 140 -17.53 -7.30 -9.29
CA LEU A 140 -16.38 -8.20 -9.19
C LEU A 140 -15.17 -7.51 -8.54
N THR A 141 -14.89 -6.27 -8.93
CA THR A 141 -13.79 -5.47 -8.37
C THR A 141 -14.01 -5.20 -6.88
N GLY A 142 -15.26 -4.92 -6.49
CA GLY A 142 -15.66 -4.75 -5.11
C GLY A 142 -15.43 -5.99 -4.25
N LEU A 143 -15.85 -7.16 -4.75
CA LEU A 143 -15.61 -8.45 -4.08
C LEU A 143 -14.12 -8.75 -3.92
N LEU A 144 -13.30 -8.52 -4.95
CA LEU A 144 -11.85 -8.70 -4.87
C LEU A 144 -11.20 -7.74 -3.87
N SER A 145 -11.65 -6.47 -3.87
CA SER A 145 -11.16 -5.45 -2.93
C SER A 145 -11.49 -5.82 -1.49
N LEU A 146 -12.70 -6.33 -1.23
CA LEU A 146 -13.10 -6.81 0.08
C LEU A 146 -12.24 -8.01 0.52
N ALA A 147 -12.01 -8.98 -0.36
CA ALA A 147 -11.17 -10.14 -0.06
C ALA A 147 -9.72 -9.72 0.30
N LEU A 148 -9.15 -8.78 -0.45
CA LEU A 148 -7.83 -8.21 -0.16
C LEU A 148 -7.81 -7.44 1.15
N ALA A 149 -8.82 -6.59 1.40
CA ALA A 149 -8.92 -5.82 2.63
C ALA A 149 -9.04 -6.74 3.85
N THR A 150 -9.88 -7.78 3.79
CA THR A 150 -9.99 -8.78 4.86
C THR A 150 -8.69 -9.55 5.04
N GLY A 151 -8.02 -9.97 3.96
CA GLY A 151 -6.72 -10.66 4.04
C GLY A 151 -5.65 -9.82 4.75
N LEU A 152 -5.53 -8.54 4.39
CA LEU A 152 -4.60 -7.62 5.06
C LEU A 152 -4.95 -7.39 6.53
N LEU A 153 -6.24 -7.28 6.85
CA LEU A 153 -6.68 -7.12 8.23
C LEU A 153 -6.33 -8.33 9.11
N THR A 154 -6.46 -9.56 8.57
CA THR A 154 -6.16 -10.78 9.34
C THR A 154 -4.67 -10.96 9.67
N GLU A 155 -3.76 -10.37 8.91
CA GLU A 155 -2.31 -10.46 9.17
C GLU A 155 -1.87 -9.54 10.33
N ASP A 156 -2.57 -8.43 10.55
CA ASP A 156 -2.14 -7.34 11.44
C ASP A 156 -2.99 -7.16 12.69
N PHE A 157 -4.00 -8.01 12.98
CA PHE A 157 -4.81 -7.87 14.20
C PHE A 157 -3.90 -8.00 15.45
N PRO A 158 -3.61 -6.90 16.17
CA PRO A 158 -2.87 -6.99 17.41
C PRO A 158 -3.91 -7.36 18.45
N ASP A 159 -4.13 -8.66 18.69
CA ASP A 159 -5.21 -9.19 19.52
C ASP A 159 -5.57 -8.27 20.72
N PRO A 160 -6.60 -7.41 20.59
CA PRO A 160 -7.01 -6.53 21.69
C PRO A 160 -7.62 -7.37 22.81
N LEU A 161 -8.26 -8.48 22.42
CA LEU A 161 -8.83 -9.49 23.29
C LEU A 161 -7.77 -10.24 24.08
N LEU A 162 -6.60 -10.55 23.50
CA LEU A 162 -5.53 -11.25 24.22
C LEU A 162 -4.90 -10.34 25.28
N LYS A 163 -4.75 -9.03 25.00
CA LYS A 163 -4.32 -8.04 26.01
C LYS A 163 -5.35 -7.88 27.15
N LEU A 164 -6.64 -7.78 26.85
CA LEU A 164 -7.69 -7.73 27.87
C LEU A 164 -7.73 -9.02 28.70
N PHE A 165 -7.60 -10.18 28.05
CA PHE A 165 -7.58 -11.48 28.73
C PHE A 165 -6.33 -11.64 29.60
N THR A 166 -5.15 -11.22 29.16
CA THR A 166 -3.91 -11.21 29.98
C THR A 166 -4.01 -10.27 31.19
N VAL A 167 -4.74 -9.15 31.09
CA VAL A 167 -4.94 -8.21 32.21
C VAL A 167 -6.01 -8.72 33.20
N ILE A 168 -7.06 -9.38 32.71
CA ILE A 168 -8.18 -9.85 33.54
C ILE A 168 -7.92 -11.25 34.13
N MET A 169 -7.10 -12.08 33.49
CA MET A 169 -6.79 -13.45 33.95
C MET A 169 -6.15 -13.51 35.35
N PRO A 170 -5.21 -12.61 35.73
CA PRO A 170 -4.71 -12.53 37.11
C PRO A 170 -5.83 -12.18 38.11
N LEU A 171 -6.76 -11.30 37.73
CA LEU A 171 -7.88 -10.85 38.57
C LEU A 171 -8.91 -11.96 38.81
N LEU A 172 -9.22 -12.76 37.78
CA LEU A 172 -10.14 -13.91 37.91
C LEU A 172 -9.53 -15.07 38.70
N ARG A 173 -8.20 -15.18 38.77
CA ARG A 173 -7.50 -16.20 39.59
C ARG A 173 -7.69 -15.97 41.09
N HIS A 174 -7.91 -14.73 41.51
CA HIS A 174 -8.16 -14.37 42.91
C HIS A 174 -9.66 -14.46 43.30
N LEU A 175 -10.58 -14.59 42.35
CA LEU A 175 -12.02 -14.73 42.57
C LEU A 175 -12.50 -16.19 42.68
N LYS A 176 -11.57 -17.16 42.64
CA LYS A 176 -11.84 -18.60 42.72
C LYS A 176 -11.38 -19.24 44.06
N VAL A 177 -11.30 -18.45 45.12
CA VAL A 177 -11.12 -18.92 46.52
C VAL A 177 -12.43 -18.73 47.28
#